data_AF-A0A976CJZ2-F1
#
_entry.id   AF-A0A976CJZ2-F1
#
_cell.length_a   1.000
_cell.length_b   1.000
_cell.length_c   1.000
_cell.angle_alpha   90.00
_cell.angle_beta   90.00
_cell.angle_gamma   90.00
#
_symmetry.space_group_name_H-M   'P 1'
#
loop_
_entity.id
_entity.type
_entity.pdbx_description
1 polymer ?
#
loop_
_entity_poly.entity_id
_entity_poly.type
_entity_poly.pdbx_seq_one_letter_code
_entity_poly.pdbx_strand_id
1 'polypeptide(L)'
;MNLLKETMGTPINGYAPDFELPGVDEEVHHLARYLEKYRAIGVVFICNHCPYVQLYLARLKELQADFIDRNVTLIGINANDANQHPDDSFDNMKTFAANNQLNFPYIRDMAQDVAESFGASKTPEVFLLDRDGRLRYKGLIDDNADNPEAVQFSYLRSAIDQLLNDQSIEPSSTEAIGCSVKWRE
;
A
#
# COMPACT_ATOMS: atom_id res chain seq x y z
N MET A 1 -11.48 34.51 0.29
CA MET A 1 -11.38 33.75 1.55
C MET A 1 -11.74 32.31 1.23
N ASN A 2 -10.73 31.46 1.05
CA ASN A 2 -10.85 30.00 1.16
C ASN A 2 -9.45 29.45 1.40
N LEU A 3 -8.87 29.89 2.52
CA LEU A 3 -7.89 29.09 3.25
C LEU A 3 -8.71 27.95 3.86
N LEU A 4 -8.51 26.72 3.41
CA LEU A 4 -8.89 25.40 3.99
C LEU A 4 -9.07 24.35 2.86
N LYS A 5 -8.00 24.10 2.10
CA LYS A 5 -7.86 22.86 1.29
C LYS A 5 -6.46 22.26 1.45
N GLU A 6 -5.85 22.50 2.61
CA GLU A 6 -4.64 21.81 3.03
C GLU A 6 -5.03 20.71 4.03
N THR A 7 -4.41 19.55 3.84
CA THR A 7 -4.61 18.22 4.48
C THR A 7 -5.81 17.39 3.99
N MET A 8 -5.71 16.82 2.78
CA MET A 8 -6.41 15.56 2.48
C MET A 8 -5.34 14.46 2.46
N GLY A 9 -5.42 13.52 3.40
CA GLY A 9 -4.47 12.41 3.55
C GLY A 9 -3.55 12.49 4.76
N THR A 10 -3.13 11.34 5.28
CA THR A 10 -2.22 11.22 6.42
C THR A 10 -0.87 11.89 6.13
N PRO A 11 -0.43 12.86 6.95
CA PRO A 11 0.89 13.46 6.83
C PRO A 11 1.98 12.53 7.35
N ILE A 12 3.23 12.75 6.94
CA ILE A 12 4.38 12.08 7.56
C ILE A 12 4.39 12.37 9.08
N ASN A 13 4.66 11.34 9.87
CA ASN A 13 4.54 11.24 11.33
C ASN A 13 3.11 11.32 11.89
N GLY A 14 2.08 11.49 11.05
CA GLY A 14 0.68 11.41 11.44
C GLY A 14 0.24 9.96 11.66
N TYR A 15 -0.81 9.76 12.46
CA TYR A 15 -1.41 8.44 12.65
C TYR A 15 -2.19 8.02 11.41
N ALA A 16 -1.98 6.78 10.99
CA ALA A 16 -2.77 6.16 9.93
C ALA A 16 -4.24 6.02 10.36
N PRO A 17 -5.20 6.07 9.40
CA PRO A 17 -6.56 5.66 9.69
C PRO A 17 -6.57 4.18 10.08
N ASP A 18 -7.37 3.85 11.10
CA ASP A 18 -7.69 2.46 11.37
C ASP A 18 -8.58 1.91 10.26
N PHE A 19 -8.61 0.59 10.10
CA PHE A 19 -9.46 -0.06 9.13
C PHE A 19 -9.90 -1.44 9.62
N GLU A 20 -11.08 -1.85 9.19
CA GLU A 20 -11.63 -3.20 9.33
C GLU A 20 -12.19 -3.62 7.98
N LEU A 21 -11.39 -4.35 7.19
CA LEU A 21 -11.73 -4.65 5.79
C LEU A 21 -11.71 -6.15 5.52
N PRO A 22 -12.64 -6.66 4.67
CA PRO A 22 -12.64 -8.06 4.27
C PRO A 22 -11.47 -8.37 3.32
N GLY A 23 -10.82 -9.50 3.55
CA GLY A 23 -9.74 -10.05 2.74
C GLY A 23 -10.20 -11.14 1.78
N VAL A 24 -9.45 -11.33 0.69
CA VAL A 24 -9.68 -12.42 -0.27
C VAL A 24 -9.52 -13.82 0.34
N ASP A 25 -8.89 -13.90 1.51
CA ASP A 25 -8.75 -15.09 2.37
C ASP A 25 -9.99 -15.35 3.24
N GLU A 26 -11.06 -14.57 3.06
CA GLU A 26 -12.34 -14.66 3.78
C GLU A 26 -12.25 -14.25 5.26
N GLU A 27 -11.15 -13.63 5.67
CA GLU A 27 -10.96 -13.05 6.99
C GLU A 27 -11.25 -11.54 7.01
N VAL A 28 -11.47 -11.00 8.21
CA VAL A 28 -11.59 -9.56 8.44
C VAL A 28 -10.29 -9.04 9.06
N HIS A 29 -9.69 -8.06 8.39
CA HIS A 29 -8.39 -7.52 8.72
C HIS A 29 -8.51 -6.18 9.44
N HIS A 30 -7.89 -6.09 10.61
CA HIS A 30 -7.85 -4.88 11.42
C HIS A 30 -6.43 -4.35 11.55
N LEU A 31 -6.20 -3.06 11.29
CA LEU A 31 -4.85 -2.47 11.40
C LEU A 31 -4.27 -2.69 12.80
N ALA A 32 -5.08 -2.54 13.85
CA ALA A 32 -4.66 -2.77 15.24
C ALA A 32 -3.97 -4.14 15.46
N ARG A 33 -4.50 -5.23 14.87
CA ARG A 33 -3.90 -6.57 15.00
C ARG A 33 -2.54 -6.68 14.31
N TYR A 34 -2.33 -5.91 13.25
CA TYR A 34 -1.03 -5.84 12.60
C TYR A 34 -0.01 -5.07 13.45
N LEU A 35 -0.42 -3.96 14.07
CA LEU A 35 0.44 -3.14 14.93
C LEU A 35 0.95 -3.90 16.17
N GLU A 36 0.15 -4.81 16.71
CA GLU A 36 0.56 -5.71 17.80
C GLU A 36 1.69 -6.67 17.37
N LYS A 37 1.68 -7.12 16.12
CA LYS A 37 2.56 -8.18 15.63
C LYS A 37 3.82 -7.66 14.93
N TYR A 38 3.70 -6.60 14.13
CA TYR A 38 4.76 -6.15 13.24
C TYR A 38 5.44 -4.87 13.74
N ARG A 39 6.73 -4.72 13.46
CA ARG A 39 7.50 -3.49 13.70
C ARG A 39 7.25 -2.45 12.61
N ALA A 40 6.94 -2.89 11.39
CA ALA A 40 6.61 -2.03 10.27
C ALA A 40 5.54 -2.68 9.39
N ILE A 41 4.67 -1.86 8.81
CA ILE A 41 3.56 -2.32 7.96
C ILE A 41 3.57 -1.47 6.69
N GLY A 42 3.79 -2.09 5.53
CA GLY A 42 3.62 -1.44 4.23
C GLY A 42 2.18 -1.60 3.74
N VAL A 43 1.36 -0.57 3.88
CA VAL A 43 0.04 -0.51 3.25
C VAL A 43 0.24 -0.07 1.79
N VAL A 44 -0.18 -0.90 0.84
CA VAL A 44 0.02 -0.65 -0.59
C VAL A 44 -1.33 -0.64 -1.28
N PHE A 45 -1.75 0.52 -1.79
CA PHE A 45 -2.94 0.62 -2.62
C PHE A 45 -2.65 0.04 -3.99
N ILE A 46 -3.28 -1.09 -4.32
CA ILE A 46 -3.12 -1.81 -5.59
C ILE A 46 -4.48 -2.06 -6.21
N CYS A 47 -4.50 -2.57 -7.44
CA CYS A 47 -5.71 -3.03 -8.11
C CYS A 47 -5.39 -4.17 -9.07
N ASN A 48 -6.41 -4.80 -9.67
CA ASN A 48 -6.23 -6.02 -10.44
C ASN A 48 -5.84 -5.72 -11.90
N HIS A 49 -6.30 -4.60 -12.46
CA HIS A 49 -6.20 -4.31 -13.89
C HIS A 49 -5.05 -3.35 -14.27
N CYS A 50 -4.45 -2.64 -13.31
CA CYS A 50 -3.45 -1.64 -13.61
C CYS A 50 -2.14 -2.28 -14.09
N PRO A 51 -1.57 -1.85 -15.25
CA PRO A 51 -0.31 -2.40 -15.74
C PRO A 51 0.87 -2.10 -14.80
N TYR A 52 0.89 -0.95 -14.14
CA TYR A 52 1.93 -0.64 -13.14
C TYR A 52 1.90 -1.62 -11.97
N VAL A 53 0.71 -2.03 -11.51
CA VAL A 53 0.62 -3.04 -10.44
C VAL A 53 1.26 -4.34 -10.91
N GLN A 54 0.96 -4.81 -12.12
CA GLN A 54 1.56 -6.04 -12.67
C GLN A 54 3.09 -5.99 -12.69
N LEU A 55 3.66 -4.84 -13.09
CA LEU A 55 5.11 -4.63 -13.12
C LEU A 55 5.77 -4.69 -11.73
N TYR A 56 5.00 -4.43 -10.67
CA TYR A 56 5.50 -4.38 -9.30
C TYR A 56 5.18 -5.61 -8.45
N LEU A 57 4.25 -6.48 -8.85
CA LEU A 57 3.83 -7.63 -8.04
C LEU A 57 5.00 -8.53 -7.63
N ALA A 58 5.89 -8.87 -8.57
CA ALA A 58 7.04 -9.73 -8.26
C ALA A 58 7.94 -9.11 -7.18
N ARG A 59 8.25 -7.82 -7.30
CA ARG A 59 9.08 -7.07 -6.34
C ARG A 59 8.41 -6.88 -4.99
N LEU A 60 7.09 -6.64 -4.95
CA LEU A 60 6.33 -6.58 -3.69
C LEU A 60 6.36 -7.93 -2.97
N LYS A 61 6.19 -9.04 -3.69
CA LYS A 61 6.28 -10.38 -3.10
C LYS A 61 7.68 -10.70 -2.59
N GLU A 62 8.72 -10.28 -3.31
CA GLU A 62 10.11 -10.40 -2.86
C GLU A 62 10.36 -9.58 -1.59
N LEU A 63 9.91 -8.32 -1.56
CA LEU A 63 10.00 -7.47 -0.36
C LEU A 63 9.28 -8.10 0.85
N GLN A 64 8.09 -8.65 0.65
CA GLN A 64 7.38 -9.36 1.71
C GLN A 64 8.19 -10.57 2.21
N ALA A 65 8.75 -11.37 1.31
CA ALA A 65 9.53 -12.56 1.67
C ALA A 65 10.82 -12.18 2.44
N ASP A 66 11.49 -11.11 2.05
CA ASP A 66 12.75 -10.69 2.65
C ASP A 66 12.61 -10.13 4.08
N PHE A 67 11.45 -9.51 4.38
CA PHE A 67 11.27 -8.79 5.64
C PHE A 67 10.27 -9.42 6.61
N ILE A 68 9.55 -10.49 6.22
CA ILE A 68 8.57 -11.13 7.11
C ILE A 68 9.20 -11.65 8.41
N ASP A 69 10.38 -12.27 8.32
CA ASP A 69 11.14 -12.77 9.48
C ASP A 69 11.75 -11.64 10.34
N ARG A 70 11.72 -10.39 9.83
CA ARG A 70 12.14 -9.18 10.56
C ARG A 70 10.94 -8.43 11.17
N ASN A 71 9.78 -9.08 11.28
CA ASN A 71 8.52 -8.52 11.75
C ASN A 71 8.04 -7.34 10.89
N VAL A 72 8.14 -7.44 9.57
CA VAL A 72 7.50 -6.51 8.65
C VAL A 72 6.45 -7.25 7.84
N THR A 73 5.35 -6.59 7.50
CA THR A 73 4.40 -7.14 6.53
C THR A 73 3.95 -6.08 5.54
N LEU A 74 3.63 -6.51 4.34
CA LEU A 74 2.84 -5.74 3.40
C LEU A 74 1.36 -6.08 3.56
N ILE A 75 0.49 -5.15 3.14
CA ILE A 75 -0.96 -5.31 3.02
C ILE A 75 -1.37 -4.62 1.72
N GLY A 76 -1.91 -5.36 0.76
CA GLY A 76 -2.52 -4.80 -0.44
C GLY A 76 -3.94 -4.33 -0.15
N ILE A 77 -4.31 -3.11 -0.53
CA ILE A 77 -5.70 -2.61 -0.44
C ILE A 77 -6.19 -2.26 -1.84
N ASN A 78 -7.35 -2.78 -2.24
CA ASN A 78 -8.03 -2.35 -3.45
C ASN A 78 -9.24 -1.47 -3.10
N ALA A 79 -9.15 -0.20 -3.45
CA ALA A 79 -10.21 0.78 -3.25
C ALA A 79 -10.98 1.14 -4.53
N ASN A 80 -10.64 0.56 -5.69
CA ASN A 80 -11.25 0.98 -6.96
C ASN A 80 -12.74 0.60 -7.05
N ASP A 81 -13.59 1.49 -7.55
CA ASP A 81 -15.00 1.21 -7.80
C ASP A 81 -15.19 0.12 -8.87
N ALA A 82 -15.71 -1.03 -8.44
CA ALA A 82 -15.93 -2.18 -9.30
C ALA A 82 -17.09 -1.98 -10.30
N ASN A 83 -17.96 -0.98 -10.10
CA ASN A 83 -18.98 -0.65 -11.09
C ASN A 83 -18.38 0.03 -12.32
N GLN A 84 -17.33 0.84 -12.12
CA GLN A 84 -16.59 1.49 -13.19
C GLN A 84 -15.56 0.53 -13.82
N HIS A 85 -14.93 -0.30 -13.00
CA HIS A 85 -13.93 -1.29 -13.42
C HIS A 85 -14.23 -2.67 -12.82
N PRO A 86 -15.03 -3.52 -13.51
CA PRO A 86 -15.42 -4.84 -13.01
C PRO A 86 -14.26 -5.79 -12.69
N ASP A 87 -13.10 -5.58 -13.32
CA ASP A 87 -11.87 -6.32 -13.02
C ASP A 87 -11.40 -6.12 -11.57
N ASP A 88 -11.78 -5.04 -10.91
CA ASP A 88 -11.48 -4.75 -9.50
C ASP A 88 -12.56 -5.24 -8.53
N SER A 89 -13.53 -6.03 -8.99
CA SER A 89 -14.50 -6.69 -8.11
C SER A 89 -13.81 -7.65 -7.12
N PHE A 90 -14.46 -7.91 -5.99
CA PHE A 90 -13.91 -8.78 -4.94
C PHE A 90 -13.65 -10.21 -5.43
N ASP A 91 -14.53 -10.76 -6.27
CA ASP A 91 -14.34 -12.09 -6.86
C ASP A 91 -13.12 -12.13 -7.80
N ASN A 92 -12.92 -11.05 -8.58
CA ASN A 92 -11.72 -10.92 -9.40
C ASN A 92 -10.47 -10.68 -8.56
N MET A 93 -10.56 -10.04 -7.38
CA MET A 93 -9.44 -9.96 -6.44
C MET A 93 -9.02 -11.34 -5.94
N LYS A 94 -9.96 -12.24 -5.62
CA LYS A 94 -9.66 -13.63 -5.24
C LYS A 94 -8.89 -14.35 -6.36
N THR A 95 -9.40 -14.24 -7.59
CA THR A 95 -8.78 -14.82 -8.77
C THR A 95 -7.39 -14.24 -9.02
N PHE A 96 -7.24 -12.91 -8.92
CA PHE A 96 -5.99 -12.20 -9.08
C PHE A 96 -4.95 -12.63 -8.03
N ALA A 97 -5.36 -12.71 -6.77
CA ALA A 97 -4.48 -13.12 -5.67
C ALA A 97 -3.98 -14.56 -5.85
N ALA A 98 -4.87 -15.48 -6.24
CA ALA A 98 -4.53 -16.88 -6.50
C ALA A 98 -3.58 -17.02 -7.70
N ASN A 99 -3.91 -16.39 -8.83
CA ASN A 99 -3.10 -16.46 -10.05
C ASN A 99 -1.70 -15.88 -9.86
N ASN A 100 -1.58 -14.79 -9.09
CA ASN A 100 -0.31 -14.14 -8.81
C ASN A 100 0.41 -14.68 -7.57
N GLN A 101 -0.21 -15.63 -6.85
CA GLN A 101 0.34 -16.22 -5.62
C GLN A 101 0.78 -15.13 -4.64
N LEU A 102 -0.11 -14.19 -4.33
CA LEU A 102 0.20 -13.13 -3.38
C LEU A 102 0.54 -13.74 -2.02
N ASN A 103 1.66 -13.31 -1.45
CA ASN A 103 2.20 -13.79 -0.17
C ASN A 103 1.97 -12.78 0.97
N PHE A 104 1.11 -11.79 0.73
CA PHE A 104 0.65 -10.80 1.69
C PHE A 104 -0.88 -10.64 1.58
N PRO A 105 -1.57 -10.21 2.64
CA PRO A 105 -3.02 -9.98 2.64
C PRO A 105 -3.44 -9.03 1.53
N TYR A 106 -4.57 -9.34 0.86
CA TYR A 106 -5.18 -8.46 -0.13
C TYR A 106 -6.64 -8.20 0.24
N ILE A 107 -6.93 -6.95 0.61
CA ILE A 107 -8.17 -6.56 1.27
C ILE A 107 -8.94 -5.51 0.48
N ARG A 108 -10.25 -5.47 0.68
CA ARG A 108 -11.17 -4.66 -0.11
C ARG A 108 -11.66 -3.45 0.67
N ASP A 109 -11.31 -2.27 0.19
CA ASP A 109 -11.89 -1.01 0.63
C ASP A 109 -13.06 -0.62 -0.29
N MET A 110 -14.27 -1.10 0.03
CA MET A 110 -15.44 -0.84 -0.81
C MET A 110 -15.96 0.61 -0.67
N ALA A 111 -15.81 1.20 0.51
CA ALA A 111 -16.32 2.53 0.84
C ALA A 111 -15.38 3.64 0.38
N GLN A 112 -14.10 3.32 0.16
CA GLN A 112 -13.02 4.21 -0.24
C GLN A 112 -12.57 5.20 0.84
N ASP A 113 -13.12 5.09 2.06
CA ASP A 113 -12.82 5.96 3.19
C ASP A 113 -11.40 5.75 3.73
N VAL A 114 -10.90 4.52 3.69
CA VAL A 114 -9.51 4.20 4.04
C VAL A 114 -8.56 4.82 3.02
N ALA A 115 -8.82 4.65 1.71
CA ALA A 115 -8.05 5.30 0.65
C ALA A 115 -8.06 6.83 0.76
N GLU A 116 -9.21 7.45 0.98
CA GLU A 116 -9.35 8.90 1.18
C GLU A 116 -8.56 9.38 2.41
N SER A 117 -8.65 8.66 3.52
CA SER A 117 -8.00 9.02 4.78
C SER A 117 -6.48 8.91 4.70
N PHE A 118 -5.95 7.89 4.02
CA PHE A 118 -4.53 7.81 3.70
C PHE A 118 -4.11 8.91 2.70
N GLY A 119 -5.02 9.36 1.84
CA GLY A 119 -4.74 10.25 0.72
C GLY A 119 -4.12 9.52 -0.47
N ALA A 120 -4.46 8.24 -0.63
CA ALA A 120 -4.04 7.45 -1.78
C ALA A 120 -4.62 8.06 -3.05
N SER A 121 -3.84 8.11 -4.12
CA SER A 121 -4.26 8.70 -5.39
C SER A 121 -3.88 7.84 -6.59
N LYS A 122 -2.89 6.96 -6.44
CA LYS A 122 -2.38 6.07 -7.48
C LYS A 122 -2.42 4.60 -7.07
N THR A 123 -2.35 3.73 -8.07
CA THR A 123 -2.06 2.30 -7.91
C THR A 123 -0.89 1.91 -8.82
N PRO A 124 0.22 1.33 -8.29
CA PRO A 124 0.48 1.14 -6.86
C PRO A 124 0.88 2.46 -6.16
N GLU A 125 0.55 2.59 -4.88
CA GLU A 125 1.07 3.64 -3.99
C GLU A 125 1.28 3.09 -2.57
N VAL A 126 2.41 3.42 -1.96
CA VAL A 126 2.87 2.86 -0.69
C VAL A 126 2.69 3.84 0.46
N PHE A 127 2.32 3.31 1.63
CA PHE A 127 2.27 3.99 2.92
C PHE A 127 2.91 3.08 3.97
N LEU A 128 4.14 3.39 4.39
CA LEU A 128 4.87 2.63 5.40
C LEU A 128 4.57 3.16 6.80
N LEU A 129 4.05 2.29 7.65
CA LEU A 129 3.74 2.58 9.05
C LEU A 129 4.79 1.98 9.97
N ASP A 130 5.08 2.67 11.06
CA ASP A 130 5.76 2.07 12.21
C ASP A 130 4.78 1.35 13.16
N ARG A 131 5.33 0.69 14.18
CA ARG A 131 4.55 -0.01 15.22
C ARG A 131 3.55 0.86 15.96
N ASP A 132 3.78 2.17 16.05
CA ASP A 132 2.86 3.09 16.71
C ASP A 132 1.73 3.55 15.76
N GLY A 133 1.70 3.01 14.54
CA GLY A 133 0.71 3.34 13.52
C GLY A 133 0.97 4.70 12.87
N ARG A 134 2.19 5.24 12.97
CA ARG A 134 2.54 6.51 12.33
C ARG A 134 3.05 6.28 10.93
N LEU A 135 2.64 7.13 10.00
CA LEU A 135 3.14 7.13 8.64
C LEU A 135 4.58 7.64 8.58
N ARG A 136 5.51 6.81 8.12
CA ARG A 136 6.94 7.12 8.06
C ARG A 136 7.46 7.32 6.64
N TYR A 137 6.82 6.68 5.67
CA TYR A 137 7.11 6.87 4.25
C TYR A 137 5.84 6.81 3.41
N LYS A 138 5.74 7.62 2.35
CA LYS A 138 4.72 7.44 1.31
C LYS A 138 5.21 7.68 -0.11
N GLY A 139 4.68 6.93 -1.08
CA GLY A 139 4.95 7.15 -2.50
C GLY A 139 5.28 5.87 -3.26
N LEU A 140 6.39 5.91 -4.00
CA LEU A 140 6.84 4.86 -4.91
C LEU A 140 7.40 3.62 -4.20
N ILE A 141 7.44 2.50 -4.93
CA ILE A 141 8.15 1.29 -4.48
C ILE A 141 9.65 1.44 -4.79
N ASP A 142 9.97 1.85 -6.01
CA ASP A 142 11.29 2.21 -6.52
C ASP A 142 11.18 3.23 -7.66
N ASP A 143 12.31 3.60 -8.26
CA ASP A 143 12.38 4.62 -9.33
C ASP A 143 12.21 4.07 -10.75
N ASN A 144 11.96 2.77 -10.96
CA ASN A 144 11.83 2.20 -12.29
C ASN A 144 10.81 1.06 -12.36
N ALA A 145 9.58 1.40 -12.74
CA ALA A 145 8.51 0.42 -12.89
C ALA A 145 8.80 -0.61 -13.99
N ASP A 146 9.37 -0.20 -15.12
CA ASP A 146 9.43 -1.04 -16.32
C ASP A 146 10.57 -2.06 -16.27
N ASN A 147 11.73 -1.69 -15.73
CA ASN A 147 12.92 -2.53 -15.71
C ASN A 147 13.53 -2.65 -14.30
N PRO A 148 13.31 -3.78 -13.59
CA PRO A 148 13.90 -4.04 -12.29
C PRO A 148 15.44 -3.94 -12.25
N GLU A 149 16.14 -4.27 -13.34
CA GLU A 149 17.60 -4.21 -13.39
C GLU A 149 18.14 -2.77 -13.53
N ALA A 150 17.27 -1.83 -13.90
CA ALA A 150 17.61 -0.42 -14.05
C ALA A 150 17.17 0.43 -12.86
N VAL A 151 16.72 -0.19 -11.76
CA VAL A 151 16.42 0.48 -10.49
C VAL A 151 17.70 1.05 -9.90
N GLN A 152 17.72 2.36 -9.65
CA GLN A 152 18.82 3.02 -8.93
C GLN A 152 18.45 3.27 -7.47
N PHE A 153 17.15 3.44 -7.18
CA PHE A 153 16.66 3.71 -5.83
C PHE A 153 15.46 2.83 -5.47
N SER A 154 15.68 1.84 -4.61
CA SER A 154 14.61 1.02 -4.01
C SER A 154 14.00 1.71 -2.79
N TYR A 155 13.16 2.73 -3.02
CA TYR A 155 12.62 3.59 -1.95
C TYR A 155 11.96 2.83 -0.80
N LEU A 156 11.01 1.93 -1.09
CA LEU A 156 10.30 1.20 -0.03
C LEU A 156 11.26 0.28 0.76
N ARG A 157 12.15 -0.43 0.08
CA ARG A 157 13.16 -1.27 0.76
C ARG A 157 14.02 -0.43 1.69
N SER A 158 14.56 0.67 1.18
CA SER A 158 15.43 1.55 1.95
C SER A 158 14.69 2.18 3.13
N ALA A 159 13.43 2.56 2.97
CA ALA A 159 12.61 3.10 4.04
C ALA A 159 12.34 2.05 5.14
N ILE A 160 12.05 0.79 4.76
CA ILE A 160 11.91 -0.31 5.72
C ILE A 160 13.22 -0.53 6.49
N ASP A 161 14.35 -0.62 5.79
CA ASP A 161 15.66 -0.81 6.44
C ASP A 161 16.01 0.35 7.38
N GLN A 162 15.82 1.60 6.96
CA GLN A 162 16.03 2.77 7.79
C GLN A 162 15.14 2.74 9.03
N LEU A 163 13.84 2.42 8.86
CA LEU A 163 12.90 2.31 9.97
C LEU A 163 13.29 1.22 10.98
N LEU A 164 13.67 0.03 10.51
CA LEU A 164 14.06 -1.08 11.38
C LEU A 164 15.35 -0.83 12.17
N ASN A 165 16.22 0.04 11.65
CA ASN A 165 17.46 0.48 12.29
C ASN A 165 17.31 1.81 13.06
N ASP A 166 16.08 2.28 13.27
CA ASP A 166 15.77 3.51 14.00
C ASP A 166 16.46 4.77 13.39
N GLN A 167 16.64 4.77 12.06
CA GLN A 167 17.22 5.87 11.28
C GLN A 167 16.13 6.81 10.73
N SER A 168 16.53 8.04 10.38
CA SER A 168 15.64 8.94 9.62
C SER A 168 15.41 8.38 8.22
N ILE A 169 14.16 8.45 7.75
CA ILE A 169 13.80 8.00 6.40
C ILE A 169 14.00 9.15 5.43
N GLU A 170 14.91 8.98 4.47
CA GLU A 170 15.23 9.99 3.47
C GLU A 170 15.32 9.36 2.06
N PRO A 171 14.45 9.78 1.11
CA PRO A 171 13.32 10.69 1.30
C PRO A 171 12.17 10.01 2.07
N SER A 172 11.47 10.75 2.92
CA SER A 172 10.23 10.27 3.59
C SER A 172 8.99 10.33 2.69
N SER A 173 9.08 10.98 1.52
CA SER A 173 8.00 10.93 0.52
C SER A 173 8.51 11.05 -0.91
N THR A 174 7.86 10.37 -1.84
CA THR A 174 8.05 10.57 -3.29
C THR A 174 6.70 10.78 -3.99
N GLU A 175 6.71 11.36 -5.18
CA GLU A 175 5.51 11.49 -6.01
C GLU A 175 5.13 10.14 -6.60
N ALA A 176 3.93 9.64 -6.30
CA ALA A 176 3.47 8.34 -6.78
C ALA A 176 3.17 8.36 -8.29
N ILE A 177 3.52 7.27 -8.97
CA ILE A 177 3.30 7.08 -10.42
C ILE A 177 2.50 5.80 -10.61
N GLY A 178 1.39 5.90 -11.35
CA GLY A 178 0.51 4.78 -11.63
C GLY A 178 -0.83 5.21 -12.21
N CYS A 179 -1.76 4.26 -12.33
CA CYS A 179 -3.13 4.59 -12.66
C CYS A 179 -3.80 5.29 -11.47
N SER A 180 -4.69 6.25 -11.73
CA SER A 180 -5.47 6.88 -10.65
C SER A 180 -6.43 5.88 -10.00
N VAL A 181 -6.63 6.01 -8.69
CA VAL A 181 -7.71 5.33 -7.95
C VAL A 181 -9.06 5.63 -8.61
N LYS A 182 -9.91 4.62 -8.71
CA LYS A 182 -11.24 4.72 -9.35
C LYS A 182 -12.27 5.10 -8.30
N TRP A 183 -12.36 6.39 -8.00
CA TRP A 183 -13.31 6.93 -7.03
C TRP A 183 -14.75 6.77 -7.49
N ARG A 184 -15.64 6.43 -6.55
CA ARG A 184 -17.10 6.44 -6.75
C ARG A 184 -17.57 7.87 -6.97
N GLU A 185 -18.64 8.01 -7.75
CA GLU A 185 -19.37 9.27 -7.90
C GLU A 185 -20.33 9.54 -6.73
#